data_AF-A0A956B1M8-F1
#
_entry.id   AF-A0A956B1M8-F1
#
_cell.length_a   1.000
_cell.length_b   1.000
_cell.length_c   1.000
_cell.angle_alpha   90.00
_cell.angle_beta   90.00
_cell.angle_gamma   90.00
#
_symmetry.space_group_name_H-M   'P 1'
#
loop_
_entity.id
_entity.type
_entity.pdbx_description
1 polymer ?
#
loop_
_entity_poly.entity_id
_entity_poly.type
_entity_poly.pdbx_seq_one_letter_code
_entity_poly.pdbx_strand_id
1 'polypeptide(L)'
;MARALVTFLGKQYSRDGQASYLRMAYDLPDGTTTPPARYFAVELYRWLARSGRAVDRLIVLGTPTSMWRTLWDLTDSEDLELWEAIERDSIGAGVNPTQLAQAGAALSAALGVQVDCRLITSARTRPEQLEVIDALQSSTAGCDRVVLDITHGYRHLPLIATVAARLLQHTGQHVVEHIYYGMEHDLTGPPPPGPRRGAVIDLGGLLRLLDVSEGLSTWQTTGRLTPLANALHGLLPDAAMLGYFHDLRQPSRARALASRARQALNASADPLLEMLRAPLQGVLTRLASTHDPAWQHLDHATAAFRHRDLPGMLIHLREAVAHHLSLNGAPQEHIQALRVYLGKSDFRQLNQLRDLRNAVAHGGASHQSRDELKSPARMEHTLRSLLAFVRRTLNRPGF
;
A
#
# COMPACT_ATOMS: atom_id res chain seq x y z
N MET A 1 -21.07 4.77 -5.77
CA MET A 1 -19.83 3.99 -5.90
C MET A 1 -20.18 2.55 -5.65
N ALA A 2 -19.94 1.68 -6.61
CA ALA A 2 -20.32 0.27 -6.50
C ALA A 2 -19.36 -0.50 -5.59
N ARG A 3 -19.86 -1.41 -4.77
CA ARG A 3 -19.11 -2.19 -3.78
C ARG A 3 -19.26 -3.68 -4.03
N ALA A 4 -18.12 -4.39 -4.01
CA ALA A 4 -18.08 -5.85 -4.00
C ALA A 4 -17.70 -6.39 -2.62
N LEU A 5 -18.33 -7.49 -2.20
CA LEU A 5 -17.83 -8.37 -1.14
C LEU A 5 -17.27 -9.62 -1.80
N VAL A 6 -15.97 -9.87 -1.63
CA VAL A 6 -15.33 -11.11 -2.10
C VAL A 6 -15.12 -12.03 -0.91
N THR A 7 -15.50 -13.29 -1.05
CA THR A 7 -15.31 -14.32 -0.04
C THR A 7 -14.76 -15.60 -0.67
N PHE A 8 -14.05 -16.40 0.13
CA PHE A 8 -13.46 -17.65 -0.31
C PHE A 8 -14.25 -18.84 0.24
N LEU A 9 -14.21 -19.96 -0.50
CA LEU A 9 -14.69 -21.27 -0.07
C LEU A 9 -13.52 -22.25 -0.01
N GLY A 10 -13.29 -22.76 1.19
CA GLY A 10 -12.29 -23.77 1.47
C GLY A 10 -12.87 -25.18 1.52
N LYS A 11 -12.09 -26.06 2.13
CA LYS A 11 -12.48 -27.41 2.53
C LYS A 11 -12.33 -27.57 4.04
N GLN A 12 -13.36 -28.09 4.69
CA GLN A 12 -13.32 -28.57 6.06
C GLN A 12 -14.03 -29.93 6.10
N TYR A 13 -13.28 -30.98 6.41
CA TYR A 13 -13.85 -32.31 6.64
C TYR A 13 -14.21 -32.41 8.13
N SER A 14 -15.47 -32.77 8.45
CA SER A 14 -15.80 -33.15 9.82
C SER A 14 -15.19 -34.52 10.16
N ARG A 15 -15.08 -34.85 11.45
CA ARG A 15 -14.63 -36.17 11.92
C ARG A 15 -15.52 -37.33 11.45
N ASP A 16 -16.76 -37.04 11.07
CA ASP A 16 -17.75 -38.03 10.64
C ASP A 16 -17.83 -38.18 9.10
N GLY A 17 -16.86 -37.63 8.37
CA GLY A 17 -16.76 -37.77 6.92
C GLY A 17 -17.66 -36.83 6.10
N GLN A 18 -18.64 -36.16 6.73
CA GLN A 18 -19.44 -35.12 6.07
C GLN A 18 -18.72 -33.76 6.11
N ALA A 19 -18.48 -33.14 4.96
CA ALA A 19 -17.86 -31.83 4.90
C ALA A 19 -18.90 -30.75 5.24
N SER A 20 -18.83 -30.14 6.42
CA SER A 20 -19.68 -29.00 6.77
C SER A 20 -18.95 -28.04 7.72
N TYR A 21 -19.12 -26.73 7.49
CA TYR A 21 -18.64 -25.71 8.41
C TYR A 21 -19.45 -25.76 9.71
N LEU A 22 -18.76 -25.52 10.82
CA LEU A 22 -19.40 -25.41 12.12
C LEU A 22 -20.31 -24.19 12.16
N ARG A 23 -21.47 -24.33 12.80
CA ARG A 23 -22.38 -23.21 13.00
C ARG A 23 -21.84 -22.31 14.10
N MET A 24 -21.59 -21.04 13.79
CA MET A 24 -20.92 -20.09 14.67
C MET A 24 -21.61 -18.73 14.65
N ALA A 25 -21.73 -18.11 15.82
CA ALA A 25 -22.10 -16.71 15.98
C ALA A 25 -20.84 -15.86 16.13
N TYR A 26 -20.78 -14.74 15.43
CA TYR A 26 -19.61 -13.87 15.42
C TYR A 26 -19.89 -12.54 16.10
N ASP A 27 -19.02 -12.13 17.01
CA ASP A 27 -19.01 -10.82 17.64
C ASP A 27 -18.35 -9.82 16.67
N LEU A 28 -19.14 -8.83 16.23
CA LEU A 28 -18.81 -7.86 15.20
C LEU A 28 -18.15 -6.60 15.79
N PRO A 29 -17.42 -5.80 14.98
CA PRO A 29 -16.70 -4.62 15.47
C PRO A 29 -17.57 -3.52 16.09
N ASP A 30 -18.87 -3.49 15.80
CA ASP A 30 -19.83 -2.54 16.39
C ASP A 30 -20.44 -3.03 17.72
N GLY A 31 -19.97 -4.17 18.23
CA GLY A 31 -20.46 -4.80 19.47
C GLY A 31 -21.71 -5.65 19.28
N THR A 32 -22.24 -5.78 18.06
CA THR A 32 -23.36 -6.70 17.78
C THR A 32 -22.86 -8.13 17.55
N THR A 33 -23.74 -9.12 17.73
CA THR A 33 -23.43 -10.53 17.46
C THR A 33 -24.30 -11.03 16.30
N THR A 34 -23.71 -11.77 15.36
CA THR A 34 -24.47 -12.39 14.27
C THR A 34 -25.35 -13.55 14.79
N PRO A 35 -26.47 -13.85 14.12
CA PRO A 35 -27.07 -15.17 14.21
C PRO A 35 -26.03 -16.28 13.92
N PRO A 36 -26.19 -17.49 14.51
CA PRO A 36 -25.32 -18.61 14.19
C PRO A 36 -25.45 -19.04 12.72
N ALA A 37 -24.35 -18.94 11.97
CA ALA A 37 -24.29 -19.30 10.55
C ALA A 37 -23.14 -20.29 10.28
N ARG A 38 -23.30 -21.12 9.24
CA ARG A 38 -22.22 -21.98 8.75
C ARG A 38 -21.23 -21.21 7.89
N TYR A 39 -21.72 -20.24 7.14
CA TYR A 39 -20.92 -19.43 6.22
C TYR A 39 -20.96 -17.96 6.64
N PHE A 40 -19.80 -17.46 7.07
CA PHE A 40 -19.68 -16.13 7.69
C PHE A 40 -20.00 -15.00 6.70
N ALA A 41 -19.64 -15.16 5.42
CA ALA A 41 -19.81 -14.13 4.40
C ALA A 41 -21.25 -13.59 4.29
N VAL A 42 -22.26 -14.41 4.57
CA VAL A 42 -23.66 -13.97 4.53
C VAL A 42 -24.00 -13.07 5.71
N GLU A 43 -23.52 -13.40 6.90
CA GLU A 43 -23.71 -12.53 8.07
C GLU A 43 -22.92 -11.24 7.93
N LEU A 44 -21.73 -11.32 7.33
CA LEU A 44 -20.95 -10.14 6.96
C LEU A 44 -21.70 -9.27 5.94
N TYR A 45 -22.25 -9.84 4.87
CA TYR A 45 -23.09 -9.13 3.88
C TYR A 45 -24.27 -8.42 4.54
N ARG A 46 -25.03 -9.14 5.38
CA ARG A 46 -26.20 -8.60 6.10
C ARG A 46 -25.81 -7.49 7.06
N TRP A 47 -24.66 -7.63 7.73
CA TRP A 47 -24.15 -6.60 8.62
C TRP A 47 -23.72 -5.36 7.84
N LEU A 48 -22.94 -5.51 6.77
CA LEU A 48 -22.51 -4.42 5.91
C LEU A 48 -23.71 -3.60 5.38
N ALA A 49 -24.77 -4.27 4.91
CA ALA A 49 -26.01 -3.60 4.49
C ALA A 49 -26.64 -2.76 5.62
N ARG A 50 -26.77 -3.31 6.83
CA ARG A 50 -27.32 -2.60 8.00
C ARG A 50 -26.43 -1.47 8.50
N SER A 51 -25.11 -1.58 8.34
CA SER A 51 -24.15 -0.52 8.68
C SER A 51 -24.04 0.59 7.62
N GLY A 52 -24.96 0.67 6.65
CA GLY A 52 -24.92 1.67 5.57
C GLY A 52 -23.81 1.43 4.53
N ARG A 53 -23.26 0.22 4.48
CA ARG A 53 -22.20 -0.22 3.55
C ARG A 53 -22.72 -1.35 2.65
N ALA A 54 -23.93 -1.19 2.12
CA ALA A 54 -24.53 -2.16 1.20
C ALA A 54 -23.57 -2.53 0.06
N VAL A 55 -23.69 -3.79 -0.35
CA VAL A 55 -22.85 -4.43 -1.37
C VAL A 55 -23.70 -4.64 -2.61
N ASP A 56 -23.17 -4.27 -3.77
CA ASP A 56 -23.84 -4.43 -5.06
C ASP A 56 -23.56 -5.80 -5.69
N ARG A 57 -22.41 -6.41 -5.33
CA ARG A 57 -22.00 -7.73 -5.80
C ARG A 57 -21.33 -8.58 -4.73
N LEU A 58 -21.82 -9.79 -4.52
CA LEU A 58 -21.18 -10.83 -3.71
C LEU A 58 -20.44 -11.80 -4.63
N ILE A 59 -19.14 -11.95 -4.43
CA ILE A 59 -18.27 -12.80 -5.24
C ILE A 59 -17.78 -13.94 -4.36
N VAL A 60 -18.10 -15.18 -4.74
CA VAL A 60 -17.70 -16.39 -4.02
C VAL A 60 -16.65 -17.13 -4.84
N LEU A 61 -15.44 -17.23 -4.30
CA LEU A 61 -14.30 -17.87 -4.96
C LEU A 61 -14.01 -19.22 -4.32
N GLY A 62 -13.94 -20.29 -5.11
CA GLY A 62 -13.60 -21.61 -4.61
C GLY A 62 -12.87 -22.45 -5.65
N THR A 63 -12.19 -23.50 -5.20
CA THR A 63 -11.64 -24.50 -6.11
C THR A 63 -12.75 -25.44 -6.60
N PRO A 64 -12.55 -26.25 -7.66
CA PRO A 64 -13.56 -27.21 -8.12
C PRO A 64 -14.06 -28.18 -7.04
N THR A 65 -13.28 -28.40 -5.99
CA THR A 65 -13.61 -29.32 -4.91
C THR A 65 -13.94 -28.63 -3.58
N SER A 66 -14.06 -27.29 -3.58
CA SER A 66 -14.48 -26.54 -2.39
C SER A 66 -15.90 -26.90 -1.96
N MET A 67 -16.30 -26.50 -0.75
CA MET A 67 -17.59 -26.86 -0.15
C MET A 67 -18.78 -26.06 -0.69
N TRP A 68 -18.93 -26.03 -2.02
CA TRP A 68 -19.98 -25.30 -2.74
C TRP A 68 -21.39 -25.63 -2.24
N ARG A 69 -21.61 -26.90 -1.85
CA ARG A 69 -22.87 -27.38 -1.29
C ARG A 69 -23.37 -26.59 -0.07
N THR A 70 -22.45 -26.01 0.71
CA THR A 70 -22.80 -25.22 1.91
C THR A 70 -23.57 -23.95 1.56
N LEU A 71 -23.47 -23.48 0.31
CA LEU A 71 -24.21 -22.32 -0.13
C LEU A 71 -25.71 -22.58 -0.28
N TRP A 72 -26.16 -23.83 -0.37
CA TRP A 72 -27.59 -24.16 -0.46
C TRP A 72 -28.38 -23.66 0.74
N ASP A 73 -27.79 -23.76 1.95
CA ASP A 73 -28.38 -23.30 3.20
C ASP A 73 -28.71 -21.79 3.20
N LEU A 74 -28.23 -21.07 2.19
CA LEU A 74 -28.43 -19.63 1.99
C LEU A 74 -29.51 -19.33 0.95
N THR A 75 -30.10 -20.35 0.33
CA THR A 75 -31.11 -20.24 -0.72
C THR A 75 -32.42 -20.86 -0.28
N ASP A 76 -33.53 -20.35 -0.81
CA ASP A 76 -34.84 -21.02 -0.74
C ASP A 76 -35.05 -21.97 -1.94
N SER A 77 -33.95 -22.39 -2.60
CA SER A 77 -34.00 -23.18 -3.83
C SER A 77 -34.46 -24.62 -3.57
N GLU A 78 -35.58 -24.99 -4.17
CA GLU A 78 -36.09 -26.37 -4.17
C GLU A 78 -35.40 -27.28 -5.21
N ASP A 79 -34.50 -26.74 -6.04
CA ASP A 79 -33.72 -27.49 -7.03
C ASP A 79 -32.68 -28.41 -6.35
N LEU A 80 -33.18 -29.49 -5.74
CA LEU A 80 -32.40 -30.49 -5.04
C LEU A 80 -31.40 -31.18 -5.96
N GLU A 81 -31.78 -31.40 -7.23
CA GLU A 81 -30.93 -32.07 -8.23
C GLU A 81 -29.66 -31.27 -8.50
N LEU A 82 -29.74 -29.94 -8.65
CA LEU A 82 -28.57 -29.08 -8.82
C LEU A 82 -27.60 -29.20 -7.63
N TRP A 83 -28.12 -29.10 -6.41
CA TRP A 83 -27.28 -29.09 -5.22
C TRP A 83 -26.68 -30.46 -4.90
N GLU A 84 -27.42 -31.55 -5.14
CA GLU A 84 -26.89 -32.91 -5.08
C GLU A 84 -25.81 -33.15 -6.14
N ALA A 85 -25.98 -32.61 -7.36
CA ALA A 85 -24.96 -32.66 -8.39
C ALA A 85 -23.70 -31.89 -7.99
N ILE A 86 -23.85 -30.69 -7.45
CA ILE A 86 -22.73 -29.89 -6.92
C ILE A 86 -21.99 -30.64 -5.81
N GLU A 87 -22.71 -31.28 -4.88
CA GLU A 87 -22.10 -32.06 -3.79
C GLU A 87 -21.32 -33.26 -4.31
N ARG A 88 -21.95 -34.07 -5.17
CA ARG A 88 -21.33 -35.23 -5.80
C ARG A 88 -20.08 -34.83 -6.60
N ASP A 89 -20.17 -33.78 -7.39
CA ASP A 89 -19.06 -33.35 -8.24
C ASP A 89 -17.95 -32.68 -7.42
N SER A 90 -18.27 -31.98 -6.32
CA SER A 90 -17.26 -31.44 -5.39
C SER A 90 -16.38 -32.54 -4.76
N ILE A 91 -16.93 -33.74 -4.59
CA ILE A 91 -16.23 -34.92 -4.06
C ILE A 91 -15.52 -35.69 -5.19
N GLY A 92 -16.11 -35.73 -6.38
CA GLY A 92 -15.63 -36.45 -7.55
C GLY A 92 -14.79 -35.59 -8.51
N ALA A 93 -15.33 -35.31 -9.70
CA ALA A 93 -14.61 -34.70 -10.82
C ALA A 93 -14.30 -33.20 -10.65
N GLY A 94 -14.91 -32.55 -9.67
CA GLY A 94 -14.91 -31.11 -9.47
C GLY A 94 -16.13 -30.44 -10.12
N VAL A 95 -16.68 -29.44 -9.44
CA VAL A 95 -17.77 -28.60 -9.93
C VAL A 95 -17.31 -27.77 -11.13
N ASN A 96 -18.20 -27.58 -12.10
CA ASN A 96 -17.93 -26.82 -13.32
C ASN A 96 -18.58 -25.42 -13.33
N PRO A 97 -18.16 -24.51 -14.24
CA PRO A 97 -18.71 -23.14 -14.30
C PRO A 97 -20.22 -23.05 -14.54
N THR A 98 -20.82 -24.00 -15.27
CA THR A 98 -22.27 -24.00 -15.55
C THR A 98 -23.07 -24.23 -14.26
N GLN A 99 -22.66 -25.20 -13.45
CA GLN A 99 -23.27 -25.46 -12.14
C GLN A 99 -23.15 -24.23 -11.23
N LEU A 100 -21.98 -23.57 -11.23
CA LEU A 100 -21.77 -22.36 -10.43
C LEU A 100 -22.61 -21.17 -10.90
N ALA A 101 -22.84 -21.02 -12.22
CA ALA A 101 -23.71 -19.98 -12.75
C ALA A 101 -25.16 -20.18 -12.29
N GLN A 102 -25.65 -21.43 -12.28
CA GLN A 102 -26.99 -21.77 -11.77
C GLN A 102 -27.10 -21.53 -10.26
N ALA A 103 -26.10 -21.96 -9.48
CA ALA A 103 -26.04 -21.68 -8.05
C ALA A 103 -25.99 -20.18 -7.75
N GLY A 104 -25.21 -19.41 -8.52
CA GLY A 104 -25.13 -17.95 -8.41
C GLY A 104 -26.47 -17.26 -8.69
N ALA A 105 -27.24 -17.74 -9.68
CA ALA A 105 -28.59 -17.22 -9.95
C ALA A 105 -29.55 -17.50 -8.78
N ALA A 106 -29.54 -18.72 -8.22
CA ALA A 106 -30.35 -19.08 -7.06
C ALA A 106 -29.99 -18.24 -5.82
N LEU A 107 -28.70 -18.06 -5.56
CA LEU A 107 -28.19 -17.20 -4.48
C LEU A 107 -28.57 -15.73 -4.68
N SER A 108 -28.51 -15.25 -5.93
CA SER A 108 -28.88 -13.87 -6.24
C SER A 108 -30.35 -13.58 -5.95
N ALA A 109 -31.23 -14.53 -6.30
CA ALA A 109 -32.65 -14.45 -6.00
C ALA A 109 -32.92 -14.42 -4.49
N ALA A 110 -32.25 -15.31 -3.73
CA ALA A 110 -32.45 -15.43 -2.28
C ALA A 110 -31.88 -14.23 -1.49
N LEU A 111 -30.72 -13.71 -1.89
CA LEU A 111 -30.01 -12.66 -1.14
C LEU A 111 -30.34 -11.23 -1.61
N GLY A 112 -31.02 -11.08 -2.74
CA GLY A 112 -31.38 -9.78 -3.31
C GLY A 112 -30.17 -8.96 -3.78
N VAL A 113 -29.05 -9.62 -4.13
CA VAL A 113 -27.80 -9.01 -4.59
C VAL A 113 -27.23 -9.83 -5.75
N GLN A 114 -26.45 -9.23 -6.65
CA GLN A 114 -25.76 -10.01 -7.68
C GLN A 114 -24.73 -10.94 -7.03
N VAL A 115 -24.90 -12.26 -7.17
CA VAL A 115 -23.97 -13.27 -6.68
C VAL A 115 -23.22 -13.92 -7.85
N ASP A 116 -21.89 -13.85 -7.80
CA ASP A 116 -21.01 -14.47 -8.80
C ASP A 116 -20.15 -15.57 -8.15
N CYS A 117 -20.37 -16.81 -8.54
CA CYS A 117 -19.61 -17.96 -8.08
C CYS A 117 -18.52 -18.30 -9.10
N ARG A 118 -17.25 -18.20 -8.71
CA ARG A 118 -16.11 -18.41 -9.62
C ARG A 118 -15.16 -19.51 -9.14
N LEU A 119 -14.74 -20.31 -10.10
CA LEU A 119 -13.65 -21.25 -9.91
C LEU A 119 -12.32 -20.51 -9.88
N ILE A 120 -11.50 -20.86 -8.91
CA ILE A 120 -10.09 -20.49 -8.82
C ILE A 120 -9.23 -21.75 -8.73
N THR A 121 -7.97 -21.65 -9.11
CA THR A 121 -7.02 -22.75 -8.96
C THR A 121 -6.55 -22.90 -7.52
N SER A 122 -5.79 -23.96 -7.24
CA SER A 122 -5.25 -24.21 -5.89
C SER A 122 -4.10 -23.27 -5.51
N ALA A 123 -3.66 -22.41 -6.44
CA ALA A 123 -2.61 -21.41 -6.26
C ALA A 123 -1.29 -22.00 -5.74
N ARG A 124 -0.92 -23.20 -6.17
CA ARG A 124 0.30 -23.89 -5.72
C ARG A 124 1.54 -23.40 -6.47
N THR A 125 1.37 -23.01 -7.72
CA THR A 125 2.43 -22.51 -8.59
C THR A 125 2.25 -21.01 -8.83
N ARG A 126 3.31 -20.32 -9.26
CA ARG A 126 3.23 -18.90 -9.59
C ARG A 126 2.17 -18.59 -10.67
N PRO A 127 2.05 -19.34 -11.77
CA PRO A 127 0.96 -19.13 -12.74
C PRO A 127 -0.42 -19.25 -12.10
N GLU A 128 -0.66 -20.31 -11.32
CA GLU A 128 -1.94 -20.48 -10.61
C GLU A 128 -2.23 -19.32 -9.65
N GLN A 129 -1.22 -18.80 -8.95
CA GLN A 129 -1.37 -17.63 -8.07
C GLN A 129 -1.79 -16.37 -8.85
N LEU A 130 -1.22 -16.16 -10.03
CA LEU A 130 -1.59 -15.05 -10.91
C LEU A 130 -3.01 -15.21 -11.45
N GLU A 131 -3.46 -16.44 -11.74
CA GLU A 131 -4.85 -16.72 -12.13
C GLU A 131 -5.85 -16.38 -11.01
N VAL A 132 -5.50 -16.61 -9.74
CA VAL A 132 -6.34 -16.17 -8.61
C VAL A 132 -6.42 -14.65 -8.53
N ILE A 133 -5.30 -13.96 -8.76
CA ILE A 133 -5.27 -12.48 -8.77
C ILE A 133 -6.09 -11.94 -9.94
N ASP A 134 -5.98 -12.54 -11.12
CA ASP A 134 -6.77 -12.19 -12.31
C ASP A 134 -8.28 -12.44 -12.10
N ALA A 135 -8.64 -13.56 -11.46
CA ALA A 135 -10.02 -13.85 -11.09
C ALA A 135 -10.57 -12.80 -10.10
N LEU A 136 -9.77 -12.35 -9.13
CA LEU A 136 -10.15 -11.26 -8.21
C LEU A 136 -10.35 -9.94 -8.95
N GLN A 137 -9.42 -9.56 -9.83
CA GLN A 137 -9.50 -8.32 -10.59
C GLN A 137 -10.69 -8.30 -11.55
N SER A 138 -10.88 -9.37 -12.32
CA SER A 138 -11.96 -9.46 -13.31
C SER A 138 -13.34 -9.53 -12.67
N SER A 139 -13.50 -10.25 -11.55
CA SER A 139 -14.80 -10.36 -10.86
C SER A 139 -15.22 -9.05 -10.16
N THR A 140 -14.25 -8.27 -9.69
CA THR A 140 -14.48 -6.95 -9.06
C THR A 140 -14.56 -5.80 -10.08
N ALA A 141 -14.41 -6.08 -11.37
CA ALA A 141 -14.53 -5.07 -12.42
C ALA A 141 -15.89 -4.33 -12.36
N GLY A 142 -15.82 -3.01 -12.44
CA GLY A 142 -16.97 -2.11 -12.30
C GLY A 142 -17.36 -1.78 -10.85
N CYS A 143 -16.65 -2.32 -9.85
CA CYS A 143 -16.80 -1.93 -8.45
C CYS A 143 -15.65 -1.01 -8.02
N ASP A 144 -15.99 0.15 -7.45
CA ASP A 144 -15.00 1.10 -6.93
C ASP A 144 -14.42 0.65 -5.59
N ARG A 145 -15.19 -0.13 -4.83
CA ARG A 145 -14.89 -0.53 -3.45
C ARG A 145 -14.94 -2.04 -3.29
N VAL A 146 -14.00 -2.59 -2.54
CA VAL A 146 -13.90 -4.04 -2.30
C VAL A 146 -13.76 -4.29 -0.81
N VAL A 147 -14.56 -5.21 -0.30
CA VAL A 147 -14.42 -5.82 1.03
C VAL A 147 -14.03 -7.27 0.84
N LEU A 148 -13.03 -7.74 1.58
CA LEU A 148 -12.58 -9.13 1.53
C LEU A 148 -13.02 -9.88 2.79
N ASP A 149 -13.56 -11.08 2.64
CA ASP A 149 -13.76 -12.08 3.69
C ASP A 149 -12.80 -13.25 3.44
N ILE A 150 -11.82 -13.40 4.33
CA ILE A 150 -10.83 -14.46 4.25
C ILE A 150 -11.10 -15.64 5.20
N THR A 151 -12.23 -15.63 5.92
CA THR A 151 -12.58 -16.59 6.98
C THR A 151 -12.51 -18.03 6.51
N HIS A 152 -13.06 -18.29 5.33
CA HIS A 152 -13.14 -19.62 4.74
C HIS A 152 -12.06 -19.85 3.67
N GLY A 153 -11.07 -18.97 3.59
CA GLY A 153 -9.91 -19.12 2.71
C GLY A 153 -9.05 -20.29 3.15
N TYR A 154 -8.77 -21.22 2.22
CA TYR A 154 -7.97 -22.40 2.54
C TYR A 154 -6.46 -22.09 2.54
N ARG A 155 -5.77 -22.48 3.62
CA ARG A 155 -4.31 -22.43 3.78
C ARG A 155 -3.73 -21.05 3.42
N HIS A 156 -3.05 -20.95 2.28
CA HIS A 156 -2.29 -19.77 1.84
C HIS A 156 -3.11 -18.80 0.98
N LEU A 157 -4.35 -19.13 0.62
CA LEU A 157 -5.22 -18.23 -0.15
C LEU A 157 -5.44 -16.87 0.53
N PRO A 158 -5.64 -16.77 1.86
CA PRO A 158 -5.70 -15.47 2.55
C PRO A 158 -4.47 -14.59 2.34
N LEU A 159 -3.26 -15.18 2.27
CA LEU A 159 -2.03 -14.44 1.99
C LEU A 159 -2.02 -13.91 0.56
N ILE A 160 -2.46 -14.72 -0.40
CA ILE A 160 -2.60 -14.31 -1.80
C ILE A 160 -3.64 -13.20 -1.94
N ALA A 161 -4.79 -13.31 -1.26
CA ALA A 161 -5.84 -12.30 -1.25
C ALA A 161 -5.34 -10.96 -0.69
N THR A 162 -4.47 -10.98 0.33
CA THR A 162 -3.85 -9.77 0.88
C THR A 162 -2.90 -9.11 -0.12
N VAL A 163 -2.10 -9.90 -0.86
CA VAL A 163 -1.25 -9.38 -1.93
C VAL A 163 -2.09 -8.84 -3.09
N ALA A 164 -3.15 -9.54 -3.48
CA ALA A 164 -4.07 -9.11 -4.52
C ALA A 164 -4.75 -7.79 -4.14
N ALA A 165 -5.23 -7.65 -2.89
CA ALA A 165 -5.78 -6.41 -2.37
C ALA A 165 -4.84 -5.23 -2.57
N ARG A 166 -3.54 -5.43 -2.27
CA ARG A 166 -2.52 -4.41 -2.47
C ARG A 166 -2.32 -4.06 -3.94
N LEU A 167 -2.29 -5.05 -4.82
CA LEU A 167 -2.16 -4.83 -6.26
C LEU A 167 -3.36 -4.07 -6.83
N LEU A 168 -4.58 -4.41 -6.42
CA LEU A 168 -5.82 -3.74 -6.86
C LEU A 168 -5.86 -2.26 -6.46
N GLN A 169 -5.33 -1.91 -5.29
CA GLN A 169 -5.17 -0.51 -4.87
C GLN A 169 -4.16 0.24 -5.74
N HIS A 170 -3.07 -0.42 -6.14
CA HIS A 170 -1.99 0.19 -6.93
C HIS A 170 -2.30 0.34 -8.42
N THR A 171 -3.15 -0.51 -8.98
CA THR A 171 -3.64 -0.34 -10.35
C THR A 171 -4.68 0.79 -10.47
N GLY A 172 -5.08 1.40 -9.34
CA GLY A 172 -6.02 2.52 -9.30
C GLY A 172 -7.46 2.16 -9.64
N GLN A 173 -7.78 0.86 -9.72
CA GLN A 173 -9.10 0.37 -10.12
C GLN A 173 -10.04 0.20 -8.94
N HIS A 174 -9.51 -0.01 -7.73
CA HIS A 174 -10.31 -0.36 -6.56
C HIS A 174 -9.78 0.26 -5.26
N VAL A 175 -10.69 0.55 -4.34
CA VAL A 175 -10.38 0.83 -2.94
C VAL A 175 -10.75 -0.41 -2.13
N VAL A 176 -9.74 -1.12 -1.62
CA VAL A 176 -9.98 -2.18 -0.62
C VAL A 176 -10.23 -1.51 0.73
N GLU A 177 -11.46 -1.61 1.24
CA GLU A 177 -11.90 -0.91 2.46
C GLU A 177 -11.55 -1.71 3.72
N HIS A 178 -11.80 -3.02 3.69
CA HIS A 178 -11.67 -3.91 4.85
C HIS A 178 -11.26 -5.31 4.41
N ILE A 179 -10.55 -6.01 5.30
CA ILE A 179 -10.23 -7.44 5.17
C ILE A 179 -10.72 -8.12 6.44
N TYR A 180 -11.89 -8.74 6.41
CA TYR A 180 -12.49 -9.39 7.57
C TYR A 180 -12.06 -10.85 7.69
N TYR A 181 -11.80 -11.25 8.93
CA TYR A 181 -11.52 -12.62 9.33
C TYR A 181 -12.37 -12.99 10.56
N GLY A 182 -13.26 -13.96 10.40
CA GLY A 182 -13.98 -14.60 11.49
C GLY A 182 -13.07 -15.60 12.19
N MET A 183 -12.62 -15.25 13.39
CA MET A 183 -11.76 -16.10 14.22
C MET A 183 -12.62 -16.80 15.28
N GLU A 184 -12.58 -18.13 15.34
CA GLU A 184 -13.17 -18.85 16.47
C GLU A 184 -12.51 -18.40 17.78
N HIS A 185 -13.30 -18.18 18.85
CA HIS A 185 -12.71 -17.90 20.16
C HIS A 185 -11.90 -19.11 20.61
N ASP A 186 -10.73 -18.84 21.20
CA ASP A 186 -9.89 -19.89 21.76
C ASP A 186 -10.60 -20.48 22.98
N LEU A 187 -11.35 -21.56 22.76
CA LEU A 187 -12.01 -22.29 23.83
C LEU A 187 -10.97 -23.21 24.47
N THR A 188 -10.14 -22.67 25.35
CA THR A 188 -9.37 -23.49 26.29
C THR A 188 -10.34 -24.11 27.31
N GLY A 189 -10.98 -25.22 26.94
CA GLY A 189 -11.95 -25.92 27.78
C GLY A 189 -13.04 -26.64 26.97
N PRO A 190 -13.91 -27.42 27.64
CA PRO A 190 -15.05 -28.03 26.98
C PRO A 190 -15.97 -26.94 26.38
N PRO A 191 -16.52 -27.18 25.17
CA PRO A 191 -17.33 -26.17 24.49
C PRO A 191 -18.53 -25.77 25.34
N PRO A 192 -18.83 -24.46 25.47
CA PRO A 192 -19.95 -24.01 26.27
C PRO A 192 -21.28 -24.54 25.69
N PRO A 193 -22.31 -24.77 26.54
CA PRO A 193 -23.64 -25.08 26.05
C PRO A 193 -24.18 -23.88 25.25
N GLY A 194 -24.29 -24.03 23.93
CA GLY A 194 -24.74 -22.98 23.02
C GLY A 194 -24.01 -23.00 21.66
N PRO A 195 -24.36 -22.11 20.72
CA PRO A 195 -23.61 -21.96 19.48
C PRO A 195 -22.18 -21.49 19.78
N ARG A 196 -21.21 -22.03 19.03
CA ARG A 196 -19.81 -21.58 19.13
C ARG A 196 -19.74 -20.08 18.84
N ARG A 197 -18.80 -19.40 19.51
CA ARG A 197 -18.57 -17.97 19.36
C ARG A 197 -17.22 -17.70 18.69
N GLY A 198 -17.19 -16.68 17.85
CA GLY A 198 -15.99 -16.15 17.23
C GLY A 198 -15.96 -14.64 17.26
N ALA A 199 -14.78 -14.05 17.08
CA ALA A 199 -14.58 -12.62 16.93
C ALA A 199 -14.35 -12.30 15.46
N VAL A 200 -14.91 -11.20 14.97
CA VAL A 200 -14.55 -10.65 13.66
C VAL A 200 -13.39 -9.69 13.82
N ILE A 201 -12.28 -10.00 13.17
CA ILE A 201 -11.09 -9.15 13.14
C ILE A 201 -11.03 -8.45 11.78
N ASP A 202 -10.88 -7.13 11.79
CA ASP A 202 -10.54 -6.37 10.59
C ASP A 202 -9.01 -6.28 10.44
N LEU A 203 -8.50 -6.97 9.43
CA LEU A 203 -7.10 -7.01 9.06
C LEU A 203 -6.72 -5.92 8.05
N GLY A 204 -7.63 -4.98 7.72
CA GLY A 204 -7.33 -3.82 6.88
C GLY A 204 -6.15 -2.99 7.39
N GLY A 205 -5.88 -3.02 8.70
CA GLY A 205 -4.69 -2.41 9.30
C GLY A 205 -3.36 -2.92 8.72
N LEU A 206 -3.30 -4.15 8.20
CA LEU A 206 -2.11 -4.68 7.53
C LEU A 206 -1.80 -3.95 6.22
N LEU A 207 -2.83 -3.55 5.45
CA LEU A 207 -2.65 -2.74 4.25
C LEU A 207 -2.05 -1.37 4.60
N ARG A 208 -2.46 -0.79 5.73
CA ARG A 208 -1.88 0.45 6.23
C ARG A 208 -0.39 0.32 6.58
N LEU A 209 0.02 -0.82 7.13
CA LEU A 209 1.45 -1.09 7.37
C LEU A 209 2.23 -1.16 6.05
N LEU A 210 1.64 -1.71 4.99
CA LEU A 210 2.22 -1.70 3.65
C LEU A 210 2.33 -0.26 3.10
N ASP A 211 1.32 0.59 3.30
CA ASP A 211 1.36 2.02 2.93
C ASP A 211 2.49 2.76 3.64
N VAL A 212 2.67 2.51 4.93
CA VAL A 212 3.77 3.10 5.71
C VAL A 212 5.12 2.63 5.19
N SER A 213 5.28 1.33 4.95
CA SER A 213 6.52 0.74 4.43
C SER A 213 6.90 1.34 3.07
N GLU A 214 5.93 1.44 2.17
CA GLU A 214 6.11 2.04 0.85
C GLU A 214 6.38 3.54 0.92
N GLY A 215 5.65 4.26 1.78
CA GLY A 215 5.85 5.67 2.01
C GLY A 215 7.26 5.96 2.56
N LEU A 216 7.73 5.13 3.49
CA LEU A 216 9.08 5.21 4.04
C LEU A 216 10.13 4.98 2.97
N SER A 217 9.98 3.93 2.16
CA SER A 217 10.86 3.64 1.03
C SER A 217 10.87 4.78 0.01
N THR A 218 9.70 5.32 -0.35
CA THR A 218 9.58 6.44 -1.28
C THR A 218 10.28 7.68 -0.75
N TRP A 219 10.11 8.00 0.53
CA TRP A 219 10.79 9.12 1.16
C TRP A 219 12.31 8.92 1.18
N GLN A 220 12.79 7.75 1.56
CA GLN A 220 14.22 7.45 1.57
C GLN A 220 14.81 7.58 0.16
N THR A 221 14.10 7.05 -0.84
CA THR A 221 14.55 6.98 -2.23
C THR A 221 14.53 8.30 -2.97
N THR A 222 13.46 9.08 -2.80
CA THR A 222 13.19 10.27 -3.61
C THR A 222 13.25 11.57 -2.82
N GLY A 223 13.30 11.49 -1.49
CA GLY A 223 13.13 12.64 -0.60
C GLY A 223 11.70 13.17 -0.54
N ARG A 224 10.72 12.52 -1.19
CA ARG A 224 9.30 12.90 -1.14
C ARG A 224 8.63 12.37 0.11
N LEU A 225 8.10 13.26 0.93
CA LEU A 225 7.51 12.93 2.22
C LEU A 225 6.00 12.67 2.11
N THR A 226 5.31 13.19 1.09
CA THR A 226 3.85 13.07 0.95
C THR A 226 3.31 11.65 1.10
N PRO A 227 3.87 10.60 0.45
CA PRO A 227 3.33 9.24 0.58
C PRO A 227 3.37 8.71 2.03
N LEU A 228 4.50 8.87 2.71
CA LEU A 228 4.63 8.50 4.13
C LEU A 228 3.70 9.33 5.01
N ALA A 229 3.61 10.63 4.74
CA ALA A 229 2.80 11.56 5.51
C ALA A 229 1.30 11.26 5.40
N ASN A 230 0.84 10.82 4.23
CA ASN A 230 -0.54 10.37 4.01
C ASN A 230 -0.81 9.04 4.73
N ALA A 231 0.12 8.08 4.71
CA ALA A 231 -0.01 6.82 5.44
C ALA A 231 -0.12 7.01 6.97
N LEU A 232 0.56 8.04 7.49
CA LEU A 232 0.55 8.45 8.89
C LEU A 232 -0.58 9.43 9.25
N HIS A 233 -1.49 9.73 8.31
CA HIS A 233 -2.64 10.58 8.58
C HIS A 233 -3.48 10.03 9.75
N GLY A 234 -3.91 10.90 10.65
CA GLY A 234 -4.63 10.53 11.87
C GLY A 234 -3.76 9.98 13.01
N LEU A 235 -2.49 9.61 12.76
CA LEU A 235 -1.52 9.26 13.81
C LEU A 235 -0.66 10.45 14.20
N LEU A 236 -0.30 11.29 13.22
CA LEU A 236 0.42 12.54 13.47
C LEU A 236 -0.42 13.73 12.99
N PRO A 237 -0.45 14.83 13.77
CA PRO A 237 -1.19 16.04 13.40
C PRO A 237 -0.56 16.66 12.15
N ASP A 238 -1.42 17.08 11.23
CA ASP A 238 -1.06 17.78 9.99
C ASP A 238 -0.02 17.06 9.10
N ALA A 239 0.14 15.74 9.25
CA ALA A 239 1.13 14.97 8.50
C ALA A 239 1.00 15.23 6.99
N ALA A 240 -0.20 15.06 6.41
CA ALA A 240 -0.44 15.31 4.99
C ALA A 240 0.02 16.70 4.52
N MET A 241 -0.26 17.76 5.30
CA MET A 241 0.17 19.12 4.98
C MET A 241 1.69 19.31 5.13
N LEU A 242 2.31 18.67 6.12
CA LEU A 242 3.76 18.63 6.26
C LEU A 242 4.39 18.00 5.02
N GLY A 243 3.88 16.85 4.59
CA GLY A 243 4.32 16.16 3.37
C GLY A 243 4.20 17.06 2.13
N TYR A 244 3.04 17.69 1.97
CA TYR A 244 2.77 18.62 0.86
C TYR A 244 3.76 19.79 0.81
N PHE A 245 3.95 20.52 1.92
CA PHE A 245 4.88 21.66 1.92
C PHE A 245 6.35 21.25 1.85
N HIS A 246 6.70 20.08 2.37
CA HIS A 246 8.04 19.51 2.20
C HIS A 246 8.33 19.18 0.73
N ASP A 247 7.37 18.56 0.03
CA ASP A 247 7.51 18.22 -1.39
C ASP A 247 7.52 19.48 -2.28
N LEU A 248 6.74 20.51 -1.92
CA LEU A 248 6.77 21.84 -2.56
C LEU A 248 8.02 22.67 -2.25
N ARG A 249 8.92 22.17 -1.39
CA ARG A 249 10.13 22.89 -0.95
C ARG A 249 9.82 24.24 -0.31
N GLN A 250 8.82 24.26 0.57
CA GLN A 250 8.44 25.43 1.37
C GLN A 250 8.88 25.28 2.83
N PRO A 251 10.18 25.44 3.15
CA PRO A 251 10.73 25.13 4.47
C PRO A 251 10.09 25.92 5.60
N SER A 252 9.80 27.20 5.38
CA SER A 252 9.16 28.05 6.40
C SER A 252 7.80 27.51 6.84
N ARG A 253 7.01 26.97 5.90
CA ARG A 253 5.70 26.37 6.19
C ARG A 253 5.84 24.96 6.78
N ALA A 254 6.75 24.15 6.24
CA ALA A 254 7.00 22.80 6.73
C ALA A 254 7.53 22.79 8.18
N ARG A 255 8.31 23.79 8.58
CA ARG A 255 8.96 23.86 9.90
C ARG A 255 8.00 23.82 11.09
N ALA A 256 6.95 24.64 11.05
CA ALA A 256 5.97 24.70 12.13
C ALA A 256 5.19 23.38 12.25
N LEU A 257 4.88 22.77 11.10
CA LEU A 257 4.21 21.47 11.02
C LEU A 257 5.12 20.36 11.54
N ALA A 258 6.41 20.36 11.17
CA ALA A 258 7.40 19.39 11.63
C ALA A 258 7.61 19.45 13.15
N SER A 259 7.60 20.65 13.73
CA SER A 259 7.73 20.84 15.17
C SER A 259 6.54 20.25 15.93
N ARG A 260 5.31 20.46 15.44
CA ARG A 260 4.09 19.86 16.02
C ARG A 260 4.05 18.34 15.84
N ALA A 261 4.36 17.84 14.64
CA ALA A 261 4.46 16.41 14.38
C ALA A 261 5.52 15.73 15.29
N ARG A 262 6.65 16.39 15.54
CA ARG A 262 7.69 15.88 16.46
C ARG A 262 7.21 15.81 17.91
N GLN A 263 6.51 16.84 18.38
CA GLN A 263 5.92 16.82 19.73
C GLN A 263 4.91 15.69 19.87
N ALA A 264 4.04 15.51 18.87
CA ALA A 264 3.09 14.39 18.85
C ALA A 264 3.77 13.02 18.81
N LEU A 265 4.83 12.86 18.00
CA LEU A 265 5.61 11.62 17.95
C LEU A 265 6.23 11.27 19.31
N ASN A 266 6.75 12.26 20.03
CA ASN A 266 7.33 12.06 21.36
C ASN A 266 6.28 11.74 22.44
N ALA A 267 5.06 12.29 22.31
CA ALA A 267 3.98 12.09 23.26
C ALA A 267 3.13 10.82 22.98
N SER A 268 3.27 10.23 21.79
CA SER A 268 2.45 9.10 21.38
C SER A 268 2.91 7.78 22.02
N ALA A 269 1.93 7.00 22.49
CA ALA A 269 2.09 5.60 22.90
C ALA A 269 1.65 4.62 21.79
N ASP A 270 1.39 5.12 20.58
CA ASP A 270 0.99 4.28 19.44
C ASP A 270 2.15 3.34 19.02
N PRO A 271 1.93 2.01 18.97
CA PRO A 271 3.00 1.05 18.66
C PRO A 271 3.64 1.23 17.29
N LEU A 272 2.88 1.67 16.28
CA LEU A 272 3.42 1.92 14.94
C LEU A 272 4.32 3.16 14.95
N LEU A 273 3.90 4.23 15.65
CA LEU A 273 4.75 5.40 15.82
C LEU A 273 6.02 5.12 16.65
N GLU A 274 5.97 4.20 17.62
CA GLU A 274 7.15 3.73 18.34
C GLU A 274 8.15 3.05 17.39
N MET A 275 7.69 2.11 16.56
CA MET A 275 8.53 1.43 15.57
C MET A 275 9.16 2.41 14.57
N LEU A 276 8.44 3.47 14.20
CA LEU A 276 8.90 4.50 13.27
C LEU A 276 9.63 5.66 13.93
N ARG A 277 9.80 5.65 15.26
CA ARG A 277 10.33 6.81 15.99
C ARG A 277 11.72 7.18 15.49
N ALA A 278 12.64 6.23 15.39
CA ALA A 278 14.01 6.49 14.93
C ALA A 278 14.06 7.15 13.54
N PRO A 279 13.44 6.59 12.47
CA PRO A 279 13.46 7.21 11.15
C PRO A 279 12.71 8.56 11.10
N LEU A 280 11.61 8.72 11.83
CA LEU A 280 10.83 9.95 11.84
C LEU A 280 11.49 11.08 12.65
N GLN A 281 12.09 10.76 13.80
CA GLN A 281 12.68 11.75 14.70
C GLN A 281 13.79 12.55 14.00
N GLY A 282 14.63 11.86 13.23
CA GLY A 282 15.71 12.48 12.47
C GLY A 282 15.20 13.48 11.44
N VAL A 283 14.18 13.10 10.65
CA VAL A 283 13.63 13.99 9.63
C VAL A 283 12.86 15.15 10.22
N LEU A 284 12.01 14.90 11.22
CA LEU A 284 11.23 15.95 11.87
C LEU A 284 12.12 16.95 12.60
N THR A 285 13.18 16.49 13.26
CA THR A 285 14.15 17.38 13.91
C THR A 285 14.87 18.26 12.90
N ARG A 286 15.33 17.70 11.78
CA ARG A 286 15.95 18.49 10.71
C ARG A 286 14.97 19.51 10.15
N LEU A 287 13.76 19.11 9.74
CA LEU A 287 12.76 20.03 9.19
C LEU A 287 12.35 21.13 10.19
N ALA A 288 12.34 20.82 11.49
CA ALA A 288 12.06 21.79 12.54
C ALA A 288 13.21 22.78 12.79
N SER A 289 14.46 22.38 12.51
CA SER A 289 15.67 23.15 12.82
C SER A 289 16.34 23.82 11.62
N THR A 290 16.03 23.42 10.39
CA THR A 290 16.71 24.00 9.23
C THR A 290 16.25 25.43 8.97
N HIS A 291 17.21 26.36 9.00
CA HIS A 291 17.01 27.76 8.62
C HIS A 291 17.56 28.06 7.22
N ASP A 292 18.49 27.25 6.72
CA ASP A 292 19.17 27.46 5.44
C ASP A 292 18.66 26.47 4.37
N PRO A 293 17.92 26.95 3.34
CA PRO A 293 17.47 26.13 2.22
C PRO A 293 18.60 25.40 1.50
N ALA A 294 19.81 25.96 1.44
CA ALA A 294 20.93 25.34 0.73
C ALA A 294 21.31 23.97 1.30
N TRP A 295 21.31 23.84 2.62
CA TRP A 295 21.57 22.57 3.30
C TRP A 295 20.46 21.55 3.09
N GLN A 296 19.20 21.98 2.98
CA GLN A 296 18.10 21.07 2.64
C GLN A 296 18.24 20.49 1.23
N HIS A 297 18.63 21.33 0.27
CA HIS A 297 18.91 20.87 -1.08
C HIS A 297 20.08 19.88 -1.10
N LEU A 298 21.14 20.10 -0.31
CA LEU A 298 22.23 19.13 -0.21
C LEU A 298 21.79 17.78 0.42
N ASP A 299 20.92 17.81 1.42
CA ASP A 299 20.34 16.59 2.00
C ASP A 299 19.53 15.80 0.98
N HIS A 300 18.67 16.48 0.21
CA HIS A 300 17.92 15.86 -0.89
C HIS A 300 18.85 15.30 -1.98
N ALA A 301 19.91 16.03 -2.36
CA ALA A 301 20.90 15.53 -3.30
C ALA A 301 21.64 14.28 -2.78
N THR A 302 21.94 14.24 -1.48
CA THR A 302 22.59 13.09 -0.84
C THR A 302 21.66 11.86 -0.84
N ALA A 303 20.36 12.05 -0.59
CA ALA A 303 19.37 10.99 -0.70
C ALA A 303 19.24 10.49 -2.14
N ALA A 304 19.03 11.39 -3.10
CA ALA A 304 18.93 11.06 -4.52
C ALA A 304 20.17 10.29 -5.03
N PHE A 305 21.37 10.66 -4.59
CA PHE A 305 22.60 9.94 -4.91
C PHE A 305 22.59 8.49 -4.41
N ARG A 306 22.15 8.23 -3.18
CA ARG A 306 22.08 6.87 -2.60
C ARG A 306 21.16 5.95 -3.40
N HIS A 307 20.12 6.52 -3.99
CA HIS A 307 19.06 5.78 -4.68
C HIS A 307 19.15 5.88 -6.21
N ARG A 308 20.25 6.42 -6.73
CA ARG A 308 20.53 6.55 -8.17
C ARG A 308 19.51 7.40 -8.94
N ASP A 309 18.85 8.34 -8.26
CA ASP A 309 18.06 9.40 -8.91
C ASP A 309 19.01 10.51 -9.40
N LEU A 310 19.56 10.31 -10.60
CA LEU A 310 20.50 11.24 -11.23
C LEU A 310 19.90 12.62 -11.50
N PRO A 311 18.69 12.75 -12.11
CA PRO A 311 18.06 14.04 -12.32
C PRO A 311 17.83 14.79 -11.01
N GLY A 312 17.24 14.13 -10.01
CA GLY A 312 16.95 14.73 -8.71
C GLY A 312 18.22 15.21 -8.02
N MET A 313 19.28 14.39 -8.01
CA MET A 313 20.57 14.76 -7.43
C MET A 313 21.13 16.05 -8.07
N LEU A 314 21.20 16.11 -9.40
CA LEU A 314 21.82 17.22 -10.12
C LEU A 314 21.02 18.52 -9.97
N ILE A 315 19.68 18.44 -9.95
CA ILE A 315 18.82 19.58 -9.65
C ILE A 315 19.11 20.07 -8.22
N HIS A 316 19.08 19.17 -7.24
CA HIS A 316 19.27 19.56 -5.85
C HIS A 316 20.67 20.11 -5.55
N LEU A 317 21.74 19.56 -6.16
CA LEU A 317 23.08 20.14 -6.04
C LEU A 317 23.16 21.56 -6.61
N ARG A 318 22.49 21.80 -7.74
CA ARG A 318 22.47 23.13 -8.36
C ARG A 318 21.75 24.14 -7.47
N GLU A 319 20.55 23.79 -7.00
CA GLU A 319 19.77 24.67 -6.13
C GLU A 319 20.46 24.95 -4.80
N ALA A 320 21.18 23.96 -4.23
CA ALA A 320 21.99 24.17 -3.03
C ALA A 320 23.04 25.28 -3.23
N VAL A 321 23.80 25.23 -4.33
CA VAL A 321 24.80 26.25 -4.65
C VAL A 321 24.13 27.58 -4.95
N ALA A 322 23.04 27.61 -5.72
CA ALA A 322 22.33 28.84 -6.07
C ALA A 322 21.79 29.58 -4.83
N HIS A 323 21.14 28.86 -3.92
CA HIS A 323 20.64 29.43 -2.66
C HIS A 323 21.78 29.98 -1.80
N HIS A 324 22.87 29.21 -1.64
CA HIS A 324 24.02 29.65 -0.86
C HIS A 324 24.67 30.91 -1.46
N LEU A 325 24.86 30.95 -2.78
CA LEU A 325 25.39 32.13 -3.46
C LEU A 325 24.47 33.35 -3.30
N SER A 326 23.15 33.15 -3.37
CA SER A 326 22.17 34.23 -3.18
C SER A 326 22.20 34.80 -1.76
N LEU A 327 22.29 33.93 -0.74
CA LEU A 327 22.33 34.34 0.66
C LEU A 327 23.62 35.08 1.02
N ASN A 328 24.73 34.75 0.34
CA ASN A 328 26.03 35.37 0.57
C ASN A 328 26.36 36.51 -0.41
N GLY A 329 25.36 37.05 -1.12
CA GLY A 329 25.52 38.24 -1.98
C GLY A 329 26.44 38.05 -3.19
N ALA A 330 26.63 36.82 -3.65
CA ALA A 330 27.52 36.53 -4.76
C ALA A 330 26.99 37.13 -6.09
N PRO A 331 27.87 37.62 -6.98
CA PRO A 331 27.47 38.23 -8.24
C PRO A 331 27.01 37.16 -9.25
N GLN A 332 25.73 36.81 -9.23
CA GLN A 332 25.18 35.70 -10.04
C GLN A 332 25.07 36.04 -11.54
N GLU A 333 24.92 37.32 -11.89
CA GLU A 333 24.69 37.77 -13.27
C GLU A 333 26.00 37.98 -14.05
N HIS A 334 27.13 38.18 -13.36
CA HIS A 334 28.43 38.44 -13.97
C HIS A 334 29.34 37.21 -13.88
N ILE A 335 29.48 36.47 -14.99
CA ILE A 335 30.29 35.24 -15.07
C ILE A 335 31.73 35.45 -14.58
N GLN A 336 32.35 36.55 -14.95
CA GLN A 336 33.73 36.85 -14.56
C GLN A 336 33.83 37.13 -13.05
N ALA A 337 32.87 37.86 -12.48
CA ALA A 337 32.82 38.15 -11.05
C ALA A 337 32.53 36.87 -10.24
N LEU A 338 31.62 36.01 -10.72
CA LEU A 338 31.34 34.71 -10.11
C LEU A 338 32.55 33.77 -10.15
N ARG A 339 33.32 33.81 -11.24
CA ARG A 339 34.57 33.03 -11.38
C ARG A 339 35.65 33.50 -10.41
N VAL A 340 35.76 34.81 -10.17
CA VAL A 340 36.65 35.38 -9.15
C VAL A 340 36.17 34.96 -7.76
N TYR A 341 34.86 35.09 -7.49
CA TYR A 341 34.23 34.74 -6.22
C TYR A 341 34.45 33.27 -5.83
N LEU A 342 34.24 32.32 -6.75
CA LEU A 342 34.38 30.88 -6.48
C LEU A 342 35.83 30.38 -6.58
N GLY A 343 36.66 31.07 -7.37
CA GLY A 343 37.96 30.57 -7.81
C GLY A 343 37.86 29.60 -9.00
N LYS A 344 38.98 29.44 -9.73
CA LYS A 344 39.04 28.69 -11.01
C LYS A 344 38.62 27.22 -10.89
N SER A 345 38.93 26.56 -9.78
CA SER A 345 38.60 25.14 -9.59
C SER A 345 37.10 24.93 -9.41
N ASP A 346 36.51 25.63 -8.45
CA ASP A 346 35.09 25.51 -8.10
C ASP A 346 34.18 26.03 -9.22
N PHE A 347 34.60 27.08 -9.91
CA PHE A 347 33.91 27.54 -11.12
C PHE A 347 33.86 26.46 -12.22
N ARG A 348 34.90 25.63 -12.36
CA ARG A 348 34.85 24.47 -13.29
C ARG A 348 33.86 23.42 -12.81
N GLN A 349 33.84 23.10 -11.52
CA GLN A 349 32.89 22.12 -10.96
C GLN A 349 31.43 22.59 -11.08
N LEU A 350 31.18 23.89 -10.89
CA LEU A 350 29.86 24.48 -11.12
C LEU A 350 29.41 24.38 -12.58
N ASN A 351 30.30 24.63 -13.54
CA ASN A 351 29.99 24.43 -14.97
C ASN A 351 29.74 22.95 -15.29
N GLN A 352 30.57 22.04 -14.77
CA GLN A 352 30.36 20.60 -14.96
C GLN A 352 28.99 20.15 -14.40
N LEU A 353 28.60 20.64 -13.23
CA LEU A 353 27.28 20.39 -12.65
C LEU A 353 26.16 20.90 -13.57
N ARG A 354 26.28 22.14 -14.07
CA ARG A 354 25.30 22.73 -14.99
C ARG A 354 25.16 21.90 -16.27
N ASP A 355 26.28 21.53 -16.88
CA ASP A 355 26.31 20.86 -18.17
C ASP A 355 25.78 19.42 -18.04
N LEU A 356 26.14 18.72 -16.96
CA LEU A 356 25.60 17.39 -16.67
C LEU A 356 24.10 17.42 -16.35
N ARG A 357 23.64 18.40 -15.56
CA ARG A 357 22.21 18.60 -15.25
C ARG A 357 21.40 18.84 -16.51
N ASN A 358 21.89 19.71 -17.40
CA ASN A 358 21.22 19.99 -18.67
C ASN A 358 21.21 18.76 -19.58
N ALA A 359 22.31 18.01 -19.62
CA ALA A 359 22.41 16.81 -20.44
C ALA A 359 21.43 15.71 -20.01
N VAL A 360 21.32 15.48 -18.69
CA VAL A 360 20.36 14.53 -18.12
C VAL A 360 18.91 15.01 -18.30
N ALA A 361 18.64 16.31 -18.11
CA ALA A 361 17.28 16.86 -18.22
C ALA A 361 16.74 16.88 -19.66
N HIS A 362 17.60 17.13 -20.65
CA HIS A 362 17.18 17.25 -22.05
C HIS A 362 17.52 16.01 -22.91
N GLY A 363 18.11 14.98 -22.31
CA GLY A 363 18.50 13.74 -23.01
C GLY A 363 19.62 13.92 -24.04
N GLY A 364 20.31 15.06 -24.05
CA GLY A 364 21.34 15.41 -25.03
C GLY A 364 22.73 15.52 -24.42
N ALA A 365 23.75 14.92 -25.02
CA ALA A 365 25.11 14.99 -24.51
C ALA A 365 25.85 16.24 -25.02
N SER A 366 26.29 17.11 -24.11
CA SER A 366 27.27 18.16 -24.44
C SER A 366 28.65 17.52 -24.65
N HIS A 367 29.56 18.19 -25.37
CA HIS A 367 30.96 17.72 -25.49
C HIS A 367 31.64 17.46 -24.14
N GLN A 368 31.21 18.16 -23.08
CA GLN A 368 31.79 18.10 -21.74
C GLN A 368 31.15 17.05 -20.83
N SER A 369 30.02 16.44 -21.21
CA SER A 369 29.30 15.42 -20.42
C SER A 369 29.18 14.06 -21.13
N ARG A 370 29.69 13.95 -22.37
CA ARG A 370 29.63 12.74 -23.21
C ARG A 370 30.32 11.54 -22.59
N ASP A 371 31.43 11.75 -21.89
CA ASP A 371 32.25 10.67 -21.35
C ASP A 371 31.66 10.11 -20.06
N GLU A 372 31.05 10.95 -19.23
CA GLU A 372 30.30 10.56 -18.05
C GLU A 372 29.06 9.75 -18.42
N LEU A 373 28.32 10.16 -19.45
CA LEU A 373 27.10 9.47 -19.90
C LEU A 373 27.38 8.07 -20.49
N LYS A 374 28.61 7.81 -20.93
CA LYS A 374 29.02 6.52 -21.52
C LYS A 374 29.51 5.49 -20.50
N SER A 375 29.75 5.88 -19.26
CA SER A 375 30.35 5.00 -18.25
C SER A 375 29.71 5.20 -16.88
N PRO A 376 29.00 4.19 -16.33
CA PRO A 376 28.46 4.24 -14.98
C PRO A 376 29.52 4.56 -13.91
N ALA A 377 30.73 4.02 -14.05
CA ALA A 377 31.82 4.27 -13.12
C ALA A 377 32.33 5.72 -13.18
N ARG A 378 32.46 6.31 -14.38
CA ARG A 378 32.84 7.73 -14.53
C ARG A 378 31.74 8.65 -14.01
N MET A 379 30.48 8.34 -14.33
CA MET A 379 29.33 9.04 -13.79
C MET A 379 29.38 9.05 -12.26
N GLU A 380 29.53 7.88 -11.62
CA GLU A 380 29.59 7.78 -10.17
C GLU A 380 30.74 8.60 -9.56
N HIS A 381 31.94 8.53 -10.15
CA HIS A 381 33.09 9.33 -9.70
C HIS A 381 32.80 10.84 -9.79
N THR A 382 32.24 11.30 -10.92
CA THR A 382 31.87 12.71 -11.11
C THR A 382 30.82 13.15 -10.10
N LEU A 383 29.78 12.35 -9.86
CA LEU A 383 28.73 12.68 -8.89
C LEU A 383 29.29 12.79 -7.46
N ARG A 384 30.20 11.91 -7.05
CA ARG A 384 30.89 12.00 -5.75
C ARG A 384 31.73 13.28 -5.65
N SER A 385 32.42 13.64 -6.72
CA SER A 385 33.20 14.89 -6.82
C SER A 385 32.32 16.12 -6.69
N LEU A 386 31.17 16.14 -7.37
CA LEU A 386 30.19 17.23 -7.30
C LEU A 386 29.52 17.33 -5.92
N LEU A 387 29.21 16.21 -5.27
CA LEU A 387 28.68 16.21 -3.91
C LEU A 387 29.70 16.79 -2.92
N ALA A 388 30.97 16.40 -3.04
CA ALA A 388 32.05 16.95 -2.21
C ALA A 388 32.28 18.44 -2.48
N PHE A 389 32.18 18.88 -3.74
CA PHE A 389 32.24 20.28 -4.14
C PHE A 389 31.15 21.12 -3.46
N VAL A 390 29.89 20.72 -3.57
CA VAL A 390 28.78 21.47 -2.95
C VAL A 390 28.94 21.53 -1.44
N ARG A 391 29.28 20.40 -0.79
CA ARG A 391 29.57 20.38 0.67
C ARG A 391 30.65 21.37 1.07
N ARG A 392 31.77 21.42 0.34
CA ARG A 392 32.84 22.39 0.60
C ARG A 392 32.36 23.82 0.40
N THR A 393 31.56 24.05 -0.64
CA THR A 393 31.02 25.39 -0.96
C THR A 393 30.11 25.88 0.17
N LEU A 394 29.16 25.07 0.63
CA LEU A 394 28.24 25.45 1.72
C LEU A 394 28.94 25.69 3.06
N ASN A 395 30.09 25.05 3.29
CA ASN A 395 30.89 25.25 4.50
C ASN A 395 31.79 26.50 4.44
N ARG A 396 31.85 27.21 3.31
CA ARG A 396 32.56 28.49 3.28
C ARG A 396 31.71 29.52 4.03
N PRO A 397 32.21 30.10 5.13
CA PRO A 397 31.57 31.29 5.67
C PRO A 397 31.56 32.35 4.55
N GLY A 398 30.47 33.13 4.44
CA GLY A 398 30.44 34.28 3.56
C GLY A 398 31.73 35.08 3.77
N PHE A 399 32.50 35.24 2.70
CA PHE A 399 33.80 35.91 2.75
C PHE A 399 33.64 37.36 3.23
#